data_AF-A0A1R2D3V5-F1
#
_entry.id   AF-A0A1R2D3V5-F1
#
_cell.length_a   1.000
_cell.length_b   1.000
_cell.length_c   1.000
_cell.angle_alpha   90.00
_cell.angle_beta   90.00
_cell.angle_gamma   90.00
#
_symmetry.space_group_name_H-M   'P 1'
#
loop_
_entity.id
_entity.type
_entity.pdbx_description
1 polymer ?
#
loop_
_entity_poly.entity_id
_entity_poly.type
_entity_poly.pdbx_seq_one_letter_code
_entity_poly.pdbx_strand_id
1 'polypeptide(L)'
;MKENLGEAHKLNEEALRQQQLVIEYNSLKKYCPSGIYVLPQVNNINIWQGVIFIRQGYFKDGIFRFKIEIPENYPCSSPHIFFYNYIFHPLINYETLELSIGAQFPEWQPGKHFIFSLLGYLKKVFYSTEQWTLINHVLNPQALNTFTEDEILFIQEARRCVIDSQNFENNDEKDSAIHFKKFNSFHSIILKNIRKSIERPSEFMRYFRDNFI
;
A
#
# COMPACT_ATOMS: atom_id res chain seq x y z
N MET A 1 -23.97 37.11 -12.66
CA MET A 1 -22.53 37.29 -13.01
C MET A 1 -21.58 36.75 -11.96
N LYS A 2 -21.80 36.94 -10.64
CA LYS A 2 -20.89 36.41 -9.58
C LYS A 2 -20.93 34.88 -9.41
N GLU A 3 -22.06 34.22 -9.66
CA GLU A 3 -22.16 32.75 -9.58
C GLU A 3 -21.28 32.03 -10.63
N ASN A 4 -21.24 32.57 -11.86
CA ASN A 4 -20.51 31.96 -12.98
C ASN A 4 -18.97 32.01 -12.82
N LEU A 5 -18.45 32.98 -12.06
CA LEU A 5 -17.02 33.09 -11.72
C LEU A 5 -16.61 32.10 -10.63
N GLY A 6 -17.50 31.81 -9.67
CA GLY A 6 -17.25 30.84 -8.60
C GLY A 6 -17.24 29.39 -9.10
N GLU A 7 -18.15 29.07 -10.04
CA GLU A 7 -18.16 27.75 -10.70
C GLU A 7 -16.93 27.54 -11.58
N ALA A 8 -16.54 28.52 -12.39
CA ALA A 8 -15.34 28.43 -13.23
C ALA A 8 -14.06 28.25 -12.41
N HIS A 9 -13.95 28.92 -11.26
CA HIS A 9 -12.81 28.77 -10.36
C HIS A 9 -12.73 27.36 -9.75
N LYS A 10 -13.85 26.84 -9.22
CA LYS A 10 -13.93 25.47 -8.69
C LYS A 10 -13.60 24.41 -9.74
N LEU A 11 -14.11 24.59 -10.96
CA LEU A 11 -13.81 23.68 -12.08
C LEU A 11 -12.32 23.65 -12.42
N ASN A 12 -11.65 24.81 -12.36
CA ASN A 12 -10.22 24.90 -12.60
C ASN A 12 -9.40 24.26 -11.47
N GLU A 13 -9.80 24.44 -10.20
CA GLU A 13 -9.17 23.79 -9.06
C GLU A 13 -9.28 22.27 -9.12
N GLU A 14 -10.46 21.75 -9.45
CA GLU A 14 -10.67 20.31 -9.63
C GLU A 14 -9.83 19.78 -10.80
N ALA A 15 -9.75 20.49 -11.92
CA ALA A 15 -8.91 20.09 -13.05
C ALA A 15 -7.41 20.00 -12.68
N LEU A 16 -6.90 20.98 -11.93
CA LEU A 16 -5.51 20.98 -11.44
C LEU A 16 -5.26 19.83 -10.46
N ARG A 17 -6.21 19.56 -9.57
CA ARG A 17 -6.16 18.43 -8.64
C ARG A 17 -6.11 17.10 -9.39
N GLN A 18 -6.99 16.91 -10.38
CA GLN A 18 -7.01 15.69 -11.21
C GLN A 18 -5.66 15.49 -11.93
N GLN A 19 -5.08 16.57 -12.47
CA GLN A 19 -3.73 16.51 -13.05
C GLN A 19 -2.67 16.11 -12.02
N GLN A 20 -2.73 16.64 -10.79
CA GLN A 20 -1.84 16.25 -9.70
C GLN A 20 -1.95 14.76 -9.40
N LEU A 21 -3.16 14.19 -9.32
CA LEU A 21 -3.36 12.76 -9.07
C LEU A 21 -2.79 11.88 -10.20
N VAL A 22 -2.93 12.32 -11.45
CA VAL A 22 -2.33 11.61 -12.60
C VAL A 22 -0.81 11.63 -12.53
N ILE A 23 -0.20 12.75 -12.12
CA ILE A 23 1.26 12.87 -11.94
C ILE A 23 1.74 11.96 -10.80
N GLU A 24 1.04 11.96 -9.67
CA GLU A 24 1.31 11.07 -8.53
C GLU A 24 1.27 9.60 -8.95
N TYR A 25 0.21 9.21 -9.67
CA TYR A 25 0.04 7.82 -10.12
C TYR A 25 1.14 7.42 -11.11
N ASN A 26 1.49 8.29 -12.05
CA ASN A 26 2.61 8.04 -12.96
C ASN A 26 3.96 7.93 -12.23
N SER A 27 4.14 8.69 -11.15
CA SER A 27 5.36 8.65 -10.33
C SER A 27 5.55 7.30 -9.63
N LEU A 28 4.46 6.56 -9.35
CA LEU A 28 4.54 5.21 -8.78
C LEU A 28 5.34 4.25 -9.65
N LYS A 29 5.37 4.43 -10.98
CA LYS A 29 6.18 3.58 -11.89
C LYS A 29 7.66 3.60 -11.52
N LYS A 30 8.14 4.69 -10.95
CA LYS A 30 9.55 4.89 -10.59
C LYS A 30 9.80 4.77 -9.09
N TYR A 31 8.88 5.25 -8.26
CA TYR A 31 9.12 5.42 -6.82
C TYR A 31 8.29 4.49 -5.93
N CYS A 32 7.39 3.66 -6.50
CA CYS A 32 6.63 2.72 -5.68
C CYS A 32 7.56 1.71 -5.00
N PRO A 33 7.48 1.53 -3.66
CA PRO A 33 8.33 0.57 -2.98
C PRO A 33 8.07 -0.87 -3.44
N SER A 34 9.13 -1.66 -3.54
CA SER A 34 8.99 -3.07 -3.94
C SER A 34 8.09 -3.86 -2.99
N GLY A 35 7.23 -4.71 -3.56
CA GLY A 35 6.24 -5.48 -2.82
C GLY A 35 4.93 -4.73 -2.56
N ILE A 36 4.80 -3.48 -3.00
CA ILE A 36 3.53 -2.74 -3.00
C ILE A 36 3.03 -2.62 -4.44
N TYR A 37 1.72 -2.81 -4.62
CA TYR A 37 1.04 -2.57 -5.90
C TYR A 37 -0.20 -1.73 -5.62
N VAL A 38 -0.46 -0.72 -6.45
CA VAL A 38 -1.56 0.24 -6.26
C VAL A 38 -2.23 0.53 -7.60
N LEU A 39 -3.56 0.56 -7.61
CA LEU A 39 -4.41 0.93 -8.73
C LEU A 39 -5.52 1.88 -8.25
N PRO A 40 -5.85 2.95 -9.00
CA PRO A 40 -7.04 3.75 -8.70
C PRO A 40 -8.30 2.90 -8.89
N GLN A 41 -9.32 3.14 -8.06
CA GLN A 41 -10.63 2.52 -8.23
C GLN A 41 -11.29 3.04 -9.51
N VAL A 42 -11.96 2.14 -10.24
CA VAL A 42 -12.52 2.42 -11.58
C VAL A 42 -13.49 3.60 -11.57
N ASN A 43 -14.34 3.68 -10.54
CA ASN A 43 -15.41 4.68 -10.44
C ASN A 43 -15.07 5.85 -9.52
N ASN A 44 -13.91 5.84 -8.86
CA ASN A 44 -13.52 6.88 -7.91
C ASN A 44 -12.01 7.05 -7.83
N ILE A 45 -11.48 8.08 -8.50
CA ILE A 45 -10.04 8.39 -8.50
C ILE A 45 -9.51 8.86 -7.14
N ASN A 46 -10.39 9.23 -6.21
CA ASN A 46 -10.02 9.59 -4.84
C ASN A 46 -9.75 8.35 -3.98
N ILE A 47 -10.06 7.15 -4.46
CA ILE A 47 -9.77 5.90 -3.75
C ILE A 47 -8.78 5.10 -4.57
N TRP A 48 -7.60 4.88 -4.01
CA TRP A 48 -6.60 4.00 -4.62
C TRP A 48 -6.50 2.72 -3.82
N GLN A 49 -6.70 1.60 -4.48
CA GLN A 49 -6.60 0.30 -3.85
C GLN A 49 -5.20 -0.25 -4.03
N GLY A 50 -4.69 -0.89 -2.99
CA GLY A 50 -3.38 -1.49 -3.02
C GLY A 50 -3.28 -2.78 -2.26
N VAL A 51 -2.15 -3.44 -2.47
CA VAL A 51 -1.74 -4.64 -1.75
C VAL A 51 -0.27 -4.53 -1.43
N ILE A 52 0.09 -4.94 -0.21
CA ILE A 52 1.47 -5.06 0.24
C ILE A 52 1.79 -6.53 0.55
N PHE A 53 2.89 -7.00 -0.02
CA PHE A 53 3.49 -8.32 0.22
C PHE A 53 4.67 -8.18 1.18
N ILE A 54 4.52 -8.74 2.38
CA ILE A 54 5.54 -8.64 3.43
C ILE A 54 6.52 -9.81 3.31
N ARG A 55 7.83 -9.52 3.26
CA ARG A 55 8.88 -10.53 3.01
C ARG A 55 9.68 -10.92 4.25
N GLN A 56 9.60 -10.14 5.33
CA GLN A 56 10.35 -10.35 6.57
C GLN A 56 9.65 -9.67 7.76
N GLY A 57 10.19 -9.85 8.96
CA GLY A 57 9.62 -9.31 10.20
C GLY A 57 8.46 -10.15 10.74
N TYR A 58 7.75 -9.61 11.73
CA TYR A 58 6.65 -10.30 12.43
C TYR A 58 5.51 -10.73 11.52
N PHE A 59 5.26 -9.97 10.45
CA PHE A 59 4.17 -10.20 9.49
C PHE A 59 4.64 -10.83 8.18
N LYS A 60 5.80 -11.52 8.19
CA LYS A 60 6.35 -12.20 7.01
C LYS A 60 5.29 -13.10 6.34
N ASP A 61 5.29 -13.08 5.01
CA ASP A 61 4.36 -13.80 4.11
C ASP A 61 2.91 -13.28 4.14
N GLY A 62 2.66 -12.15 4.82
CA GLY A 62 1.38 -11.45 4.79
C GLY A 62 1.09 -10.79 3.44
N ILE A 63 -0.18 -10.83 3.03
CA ILE A 63 -0.72 -10.21 1.80
C ILE A 63 -1.83 -9.24 2.20
N PHE A 64 -1.44 -8.07 2.69
CA PHE A 64 -2.41 -7.11 3.23
C PHE A 64 -2.93 -6.20 2.13
N ARG A 65 -4.24 -6.26 1.88
CA ARG A 65 -4.93 -5.29 1.04
C ARG A 65 -5.20 -4.03 1.83
N PHE A 66 -5.11 -2.88 1.17
CA PHE A 66 -5.43 -1.58 1.72
C PHE A 66 -6.08 -0.68 0.68
N LYS A 67 -6.70 0.40 1.13
CA LYS A 67 -7.13 1.53 0.31
C LYS A 67 -6.47 2.80 0.81
N ILE A 68 -6.22 3.72 -0.11
CA ILE A 68 -5.80 5.09 0.14
C ILE A 68 -7.00 5.97 -0.18
N GLU A 69 -7.50 6.69 0.81
CA GLU A 69 -8.52 7.71 0.61
C GLU A 69 -7.84 9.06 0.47
N ILE A 70 -8.02 9.69 -0.68
CA ILE A 70 -7.39 10.95 -1.06
C ILE A 70 -8.43 12.05 -0.88
N PRO A 71 -8.17 13.04 0.00
CA PRO A 71 -9.16 14.07 0.30
C PRO A 71 -9.41 14.98 -0.91
N GLU A 72 -10.57 15.65 -0.92
CA GLU A 72 -10.96 16.58 -2.00
C GLU A 72 -10.04 17.79 -2.09
N ASN A 73 -9.41 18.19 -0.98
CA ASN A 73 -8.45 19.30 -0.95
C ASN A 73 -6.99 18.85 -1.13
N TYR A 74 -6.72 17.60 -1.56
CA TYR A 74 -5.36 17.14 -1.86
C TYR A 74 -4.69 18.05 -2.92
N PRO A 75 -3.42 18.47 -2.75
CA PRO A 75 -2.44 17.99 -1.77
C PRO A 75 -2.42 18.75 -0.43
N CYS A 76 -3.37 19.66 -0.14
CA CYS A 76 -3.36 20.44 1.10
C CYS A 76 -3.53 19.58 2.36
N SER A 77 -4.31 18.51 2.29
CA SER A 77 -4.42 17.51 3.37
C SER A 77 -3.87 16.15 2.93
N SER A 78 -3.38 15.38 3.91
CA SER A 78 -2.80 14.06 3.67
C SER A 78 -3.84 13.03 3.25
N PRO A 79 -3.50 12.09 2.35
CA PRO A 79 -4.27 10.88 2.14
C PRO A 79 -4.25 9.98 3.39
N HIS A 80 -5.26 9.14 3.55
CA HIS A 80 -5.41 8.21 4.67
C HIS A 80 -5.30 6.77 4.15
N ILE A 81 -4.67 5.87 4.91
CA ILE A 81 -4.56 4.45 4.54
C ILE A 81 -5.42 3.62 5.46
N PHE A 82 -6.27 2.79 4.89
CA PHE A 82 -7.11 1.83 5.61
C PHE A 82 -6.85 0.41 5.11
N PHE A 83 -6.77 -0.55 6.01
CA PHE A 83 -6.69 -1.96 5.65
C PHE A 83 -8.08 -2.55 5.46
N TYR A 84 -8.17 -3.58 4.60
CA TYR A 84 -9.42 -4.30 4.40
C TYR A 84 -9.70 -5.35 5.48
N ASN A 85 -8.63 -5.88 6.05
CA ASN A 85 -8.69 -6.89 7.09
C ASN A 85 -8.06 -6.33 8.37
N TYR A 86 -8.50 -6.85 9.50
CA TYR A 86 -7.88 -6.60 10.78
C TYR A 86 -6.40 -6.98 10.78
N ILE A 87 -5.56 -6.12 11.38
CA ILE A 87 -4.14 -6.38 11.59
C ILE A 87 -3.80 -6.01 13.04
N PHE A 88 -3.32 -6.99 13.81
CA PHE A 88 -2.88 -6.81 15.20
C PHE A 88 -1.54 -6.06 15.25
N HIS A 89 -1.56 -4.75 15.01
CA HIS A 89 -0.37 -3.92 14.87
C HIS A 89 -0.49 -2.62 15.66
N PRO A 90 0.53 -2.16 16.41
CA PRO A 90 0.46 -0.95 17.26
C PRO A 90 -0.02 0.32 16.55
N LEU A 91 0.42 0.52 15.31
CA LEU A 91 0.11 1.70 14.49
C LEU A 91 -1.19 1.59 13.66
N ILE A 92 -1.95 0.50 13.77
CA ILE A 92 -3.20 0.31 13.00
C ILE A 92 -4.38 0.28 13.97
N ASN A 93 -5.37 1.14 13.75
CA ASN A 93 -6.57 1.19 14.58
C ASN A 93 -7.37 -0.13 14.45
N TYR A 94 -7.81 -0.69 15.58
CA TYR A 94 -8.49 -1.99 15.58
C TYR A 94 -9.94 -1.95 15.08
N GLU A 95 -10.60 -0.78 15.09
CA GLU A 95 -11.98 -0.59 14.65
C GLU A 95 -12.03 -0.01 13.23
N THR A 96 -11.31 1.11 13.01
CA THR A 96 -11.35 1.83 11.72
C THR A 96 -10.42 1.21 10.68
N LEU A 97 -9.46 0.37 11.11
CA LEU A 97 -8.41 -0.20 10.27
C LEU A 97 -7.47 0.84 9.63
N GLU A 98 -7.49 2.07 10.16
CA GLU A 98 -6.65 3.16 9.70
C GLU A 98 -5.21 3.00 10.20
N LEU A 99 -4.25 3.31 9.32
CA LEU A 99 -2.84 3.40 9.66
C LEU A 99 -2.50 4.80 10.21
N SER A 100 -1.83 4.83 11.36
CA SER A 100 -1.23 6.05 11.90
C SER A 100 -0.03 6.50 11.07
N ILE A 101 -0.11 7.72 10.53
CA ILE A 101 0.96 8.31 9.72
C ILE A 101 1.78 9.36 10.48
N GLY A 102 1.31 9.79 11.66
CA GLY A 102 1.88 10.91 12.42
C GLY A 102 3.34 10.71 12.85
N ALA A 103 3.78 9.46 13.04
CA ALA A 103 5.16 9.14 13.40
C ALA A 103 6.18 9.52 12.29
N GLN A 104 5.75 9.59 11.03
CA GLN A 104 6.59 9.99 9.89
C GLN A 104 6.17 11.33 9.30
N PHE A 105 4.89 11.66 9.39
CA PHE A 105 4.28 12.87 8.86
C PHE A 105 3.54 13.60 10.00
N PRO A 106 4.27 14.13 11.00
CA PRO A 106 3.64 14.89 12.09
C PRO A 106 2.94 16.15 11.55
N GLU A 107 3.43 16.69 10.45
CA GLU A 107 2.78 17.71 9.63
C GLU A 107 2.84 17.27 8.16
N TRP A 108 1.70 17.33 7.47
CA TRP A 108 1.67 17.09 6.04
C TRP A 108 2.13 18.35 5.28
N GLN A 109 3.15 18.21 4.42
CA GLN A 109 3.73 19.32 3.68
C GLN A 109 3.52 19.12 2.17
N PRO A 110 2.56 19.84 1.55
CA PRO A 110 2.33 19.79 0.12
C PRO A 110 3.61 20.10 -0.67
N GLY A 111 3.88 19.36 -1.75
CA GLY A 111 5.08 19.54 -2.58
C GLY A 111 6.36 18.90 -2.02
N LYS A 112 6.37 18.45 -0.76
CA LYS A 112 7.42 17.58 -0.20
C LYS A 112 6.92 16.16 0.05
N HIS A 113 5.69 16.04 0.53
CA HIS A 113 5.04 14.76 0.76
C HIS A 113 4.11 14.44 -0.41
N PHE A 114 4.19 13.19 -0.84
CA PHE A 114 3.50 12.65 -2.01
C PHE A 114 2.96 11.26 -1.64
N ILE A 115 2.09 10.70 -2.47
CA ILE A 115 1.49 9.39 -2.20
C ILE A 115 2.58 8.30 -2.15
N PHE A 116 3.62 8.38 -2.98
CA PHE A 116 4.73 7.42 -2.92
C PHE A 116 5.53 7.51 -1.61
N SER A 117 5.63 8.69 -0.98
CA SER A 117 6.27 8.84 0.33
C SER A 117 5.46 8.11 1.40
N LEU A 118 4.14 8.23 1.33
CA LEU A 118 3.20 7.53 2.20
C LEU A 118 3.29 6.00 2.02
N LEU A 119 3.43 5.50 0.79
CA LEU A 119 3.68 4.08 0.52
C LEU A 119 5.04 3.60 1.05
N GLY A 120 6.07 4.45 0.96
CA GLY A 120 7.37 4.17 1.57
C GLY A 120 7.27 3.98 3.08
N TYR A 121 6.50 4.84 3.74
CA TYR A 121 6.20 4.72 5.16
C TYR A 121 5.35 3.48 5.48
N LEU A 122 4.30 3.19 4.72
CA LEU A 122 3.51 1.96 4.85
C LEU A 122 4.41 0.72 4.85
N LYS A 123 5.40 0.67 3.96
CA LYS A 123 6.39 -0.42 3.97
C LYS A 123 7.24 -0.40 5.24
N LYS A 124 7.75 0.76 5.64
CA LYS A 124 8.57 0.91 6.85
C LYS A 124 7.87 0.40 8.10
N VAL A 125 6.57 0.67 8.24
CA VAL A 125 5.72 0.23 9.36
C VAL A 125 5.83 -1.28 9.61
N PHE A 126 5.89 -2.11 8.58
CA PHE A 126 6.01 -3.57 8.75
C PHE A 126 7.45 -4.08 8.88
N TYR A 127 8.46 -3.26 8.55
CA TYR A 127 9.86 -3.69 8.45
C TYR A 127 10.74 -3.12 9.57
N SER A 128 10.28 -2.09 10.30
CA SER A 128 10.98 -1.48 11.42
C SER A 128 10.03 -1.21 12.58
N THR A 129 10.46 -1.61 13.79
CA THR A 129 9.70 -1.43 15.03
C THR A 129 9.94 -0.07 15.71
N GLU A 130 10.90 0.73 15.23
CA GLU A 130 11.31 2.01 15.84
C GLU A 130 10.14 2.97 16.10
N GLN A 131 9.15 2.97 15.20
CA GLN A 131 8.01 3.88 15.26
C GLN A 131 6.84 3.30 16.07
N TRP A 132 6.85 2.00 16.38
CA TRP A 132 5.74 1.31 17.06
C TRP A 132 5.61 1.76 18.52
N THR A 133 6.73 2.12 19.15
CA THR A 133 6.80 2.53 20.56
C THR A 133 6.60 4.03 20.76
N LEU A 134 6.33 4.80 19.69
CA LEU A 134 6.00 6.22 19.80
C LEU A 134 4.55 6.38 20.25
N ILE A 135 4.34 6.37 21.57
CA ILE A 135 3.02 6.27 22.24
C ILE A 135 1.99 7.25 21.64
N ASN A 136 2.39 8.48 21.31
CA ASN A 136 1.49 9.50 20.75
C ASN A 136 0.89 9.15 19.38
N HIS A 137 1.40 8.12 18.72
CA HIS A 137 0.95 7.67 17.38
C HIS A 137 0.40 6.25 17.39
N VAL A 138 0.32 5.59 18.54
CA VAL A 138 -0.22 4.24 18.69
C VAL A 138 -1.74 4.29 18.60
N LEU A 139 -2.31 3.51 17.69
CA LEU A 139 -3.76 3.39 17.51
C LEU A 139 -4.32 2.06 18.04
N ASN A 140 -3.44 1.13 18.40
CA ASN A 140 -3.80 -0.12 19.06
C ASN A 140 -2.87 -0.34 20.27
N PRO A 141 -3.22 0.22 21.45
CA PRO A 141 -2.44 0.07 22.67
C PRO A 141 -2.31 -1.40 23.11
N GLN A 142 -3.31 -2.23 22.85
CA GLN A 142 -3.25 -3.65 23.19
C GLN A 142 -2.16 -4.37 22.39
N ALA A 143 -2.03 -4.08 21.10
CA ALA A 143 -0.94 -4.62 20.28
C ALA A 143 0.43 -4.12 20.76
N LEU A 144 0.55 -2.86 21.19
CA LEU A 144 1.79 -2.34 21.78
C LEU A 144 2.13 -3.06 23.09
N ASN A 145 1.19 -3.14 24.04
CA ASN A 145 1.41 -3.78 25.33
C ASN A 145 1.80 -5.25 25.15
N THR A 146 1.09 -5.96 24.25
CA THR A 146 1.42 -7.35 23.91
C THR A 146 2.82 -7.45 23.33
N PHE A 147 3.20 -6.57 22.40
CA PHE A 147 4.55 -6.52 21.84
C PHE A 147 5.64 -6.29 22.91
N THR A 148 5.37 -5.46 23.92
CA THR A 148 6.34 -5.14 24.97
C THR A 148 6.39 -6.15 26.11
N GLU A 149 5.27 -6.77 26.45
CA GLU A 149 5.13 -7.63 27.63
C GLU A 149 5.18 -9.13 27.29
N ASP A 150 4.67 -9.53 26.12
CA ASP A 150 4.60 -10.92 25.65
C ASP A 150 4.83 -11.01 24.14
N GLU A 151 6.11 -10.97 23.74
CA GLU A 151 6.52 -11.07 22.34
C GLU A 151 6.05 -12.37 21.68
N ILE A 152 5.92 -13.47 22.45
CA ILE A 152 5.46 -14.76 21.94
C ILE A 152 4.00 -14.66 21.52
N LEU A 153 3.15 -14.09 22.36
CA LEU A 153 1.75 -13.83 22.03
C LEU A 153 1.63 -12.87 20.85
N PHE A 154 2.45 -11.82 20.79
CA PHE A 154 2.48 -10.89 19.65
C PHE A 154 2.80 -11.62 18.33
N ILE A 155 3.80 -12.52 18.34
CA ILE A 155 4.14 -13.34 17.17
C ILE A 155 2.96 -14.23 16.75
N GLN A 156 2.21 -14.79 17.70
CA GLN A 156 1.04 -15.62 17.42
C GLN A 156 -0.08 -14.81 16.76
N GLU A 157 -0.40 -13.63 17.29
CA GLU A 157 -1.40 -12.73 16.71
C GLU A 157 -0.99 -12.20 15.33
N ALA A 158 0.29 -11.85 15.14
CA ALA A 158 0.82 -11.45 13.84
C ALA A 158 0.69 -12.59 12.81
N ARG A 159 1.00 -13.83 13.20
CA ARG A 159 0.81 -15.02 12.35
C ARG A 159 -0.65 -15.24 11.98
N ARG A 160 -1.59 -15.01 12.90
CA ARG A 160 -3.03 -15.11 12.64
C ARG A 160 -3.43 -14.11 11.55
N CYS A 161 -2.98 -12.86 11.65
CA CYS A 161 -3.22 -11.84 10.63
C CYS A 161 -2.66 -12.24 9.26
N VAL A 162 -1.47 -12.85 9.23
CA VAL A 162 -0.86 -13.36 7.98
C VAL A 162 -1.74 -14.43 7.35
N ILE A 163 -2.21 -15.42 8.11
CA ILE A 163 -3.08 -16.48 7.61
C ILE A 163 -4.38 -15.89 7.07
N ASP A 164 -5.02 -15.00 7.82
CA ASP A 164 -6.28 -14.37 7.43
C ASP A 164 -6.12 -13.51 6.16
N SER A 165 -4.97 -12.86 5.99
CA SER A 165 -4.67 -12.04 4.81
C SER A 165 -4.62 -12.84 3.49
N GLN A 166 -4.38 -14.16 3.56
CA GLN A 166 -4.30 -15.04 2.40
C GLN A 166 -5.66 -15.65 2.00
N ASN A 167 -6.69 -15.45 2.81
CA ASN A 167 -8.04 -15.96 2.55
C ASN A 167 -8.81 -15.00 1.64
N PHE A 168 -8.76 -15.26 0.33
CA PHE A 168 -9.37 -14.39 -0.68
C PHE A 168 -10.84 -14.72 -1.00
N GLU A 169 -11.50 -15.61 -0.26
CA GLU A 169 -12.86 -16.09 -0.58
C GLU A 169 -13.97 -15.05 -0.35
N ASN A 170 -13.71 -14.02 0.47
CA ASN A 170 -14.69 -12.98 0.80
C ASN A 170 -14.40 -11.62 0.12
N ASN A 171 -13.53 -11.60 -0.89
CA ASN A 171 -12.92 -10.36 -1.42
C ASN A 171 -13.72 -9.66 -2.53
N ASP A 172 -14.97 -10.05 -2.75
CA ASP A 172 -15.86 -9.54 -3.81
C ASP A 172 -16.44 -8.16 -3.48
N GLU A 173 -15.57 -7.18 -3.25
CA GLU A 173 -15.97 -5.79 -3.50
C GLU A 173 -16.11 -5.60 -5.00
N LYS A 174 -17.34 -5.36 -5.47
CA LYS A 174 -17.68 -5.21 -6.90
C LYS A 174 -16.81 -4.20 -7.65
N ASP A 175 -16.22 -3.25 -6.94
CA ASP A 175 -15.39 -2.18 -7.50
C ASP A 175 -13.89 -2.39 -7.25
N SER A 176 -13.46 -3.55 -6.75
CA SER A 176 -12.04 -3.76 -6.51
C SER A 176 -11.24 -3.89 -7.81
N ALA A 177 -10.19 -3.12 -8.00
CA ALA A 177 -9.30 -3.26 -9.15
C ALA A 177 -8.36 -4.48 -9.01
N ILE A 178 -8.11 -4.94 -7.78
CA ILE A 178 -7.14 -5.98 -7.47
C ILE A 178 -7.85 -7.23 -6.96
N HIS A 179 -7.93 -8.25 -7.81
CA HIS A 179 -8.55 -9.53 -7.47
C HIS A 179 -7.51 -10.65 -7.34
N PHE A 180 -7.56 -11.34 -6.22
CA PHE A 180 -6.77 -12.55 -5.99
C PHE A 180 -7.62 -13.79 -6.22
N LYS A 181 -7.02 -14.78 -6.87
CA LYS A 181 -7.62 -16.10 -7.07
C LYS A 181 -6.75 -17.13 -6.39
N LYS A 182 -7.38 -18.17 -5.82
CA LYS A 182 -6.64 -19.34 -5.34
C LYS A 182 -5.78 -19.91 -6.48
N PHE A 183 -4.56 -20.28 -6.13
CA PHE A 183 -3.64 -20.88 -7.09
C PHE A 183 -4.27 -22.12 -7.71
N ASN A 184 -4.16 -22.26 -9.04
CA ASN A 184 -4.78 -23.35 -9.79
C ASN A 184 -3.86 -23.80 -10.94
N SER A 185 -4.30 -24.79 -11.71
CA SER A 185 -3.54 -25.34 -12.83
C SER A 185 -3.14 -24.29 -13.86
N PHE A 186 -4.00 -23.31 -14.15
CA PHE A 186 -3.70 -22.20 -15.06
C PHE A 186 -2.54 -21.33 -14.54
N HIS A 187 -2.56 -20.97 -13.25
CA HIS A 187 -1.44 -20.24 -12.62
C HIS A 187 -0.12 -21.04 -12.73
N SER A 188 -0.17 -22.36 -12.60
CA SER A 188 1.03 -23.21 -12.75
C SER A 188 1.62 -23.18 -14.16
N ILE A 189 0.77 -23.09 -15.19
CA ILE A 189 1.20 -22.99 -16.59
C ILE A 189 1.85 -21.63 -16.84
N ILE A 190 1.23 -20.54 -16.40
CA ILE A 190 1.80 -19.19 -16.50
C ILE A 190 3.15 -19.13 -15.78
N LEU A 191 3.23 -19.65 -14.55
CA LEU A 191 4.47 -19.65 -13.77
C LEU A 191 5.60 -20.40 -14.49
N LYS A 192 5.31 -21.56 -15.09
CA LYS A 192 6.28 -22.31 -15.90
C LYS A 192 6.76 -21.49 -17.10
N ASN A 193 5.86 -20.78 -17.78
CA ASN A 193 6.21 -19.94 -18.92
C ASN A 193 7.07 -18.73 -18.51
N ILE A 194 6.74 -18.07 -17.40
CA ILE A 194 7.52 -16.96 -16.85
C ILE A 194 8.94 -17.45 -16.51
N ARG A 195 9.08 -18.57 -15.79
CA ARG A 195 10.39 -19.15 -15.48
C ARG A 195 11.22 -19.44 -16.73
N LYS A 196 10.64 -20.08 -17.75
CA LYS A 196 11.29 -20.32 -19.04
C LYS A 196 11.71 -19.04 -19.77
N SER A 197 10.97 -17.93 -19.61
CA SER A 197 11.34 -16.65 -20.22
C SER A 197 12.47 -15.94 -19.48
N ILE A 198 12.61 -16.16 -18.16
CA ILE A 198 13.68 -15.62 -17.31
C ILE A 198 15.00 -16.39 -17.48
N GLU A 199 14.96 -17.63 -17.95
CA GLU A 199 16.17 -18.39 -18.33
C GLU A 199 16.79 -17.90 -19.67
N ARG A 200 16.03 -17.20 -20.53
CA ARG A 200 16.53 -16.63 -21.80
C ARG A 200 17.44 -15.38 -21.67
N PRO A 201 17.24 -14.44 -20.73
CA PRO A 201 18.16 -13.30 -20.58
C PRO A 201 19.60 -13.72 -20.25
N SER A 202 19.82 -14.88 -19.63
CA SER A 202 21.17 -15.44 -19.46
C SER A 202 21.81 -15.87 -20.78
N GLU A 203 21.06 -16.36 -21.76
CA GLU A 203 21.62 -16.70 -23.08
C GLU A 203 21.98 -15.45 -23.88
N PHE A 204 21.17 -14.39 -23.82
CA PHE A 204 21.51 -13.11 -24.43
C PHE A 204 22.74 -12.46 -23.77
N MET A 205 22.81 -12.45 -22.43
CA MET A 205 23.97 -11.91 -21.72
C MET A 205 25.22 -12.78 -21.90
N ARG A 206 25.07 -14.10 -22.07
CA ARG A 206 26.17 -15.01 -22.45
C ARG A 206 26.63 -14.73 -23.89
N TYR A 207 25.71 -14.67 -24.85
CA TYR A 207 26.00 -14.29 -26.24
C TYR A 207 26.68 -12.91 -26.34
N PHE A 208 26.19 -11.91 -25.62
CA PHE A 208 26.77 -10.56 -25.64
C PHE A 208 28.20 -10.56 -25.09
N ARG A 209 28.45 -11.31 -24.01
CA ARG A 209 29.78 -11.46 -23.43
C ARG A 209 30.73 -12.19 -24.37
N ASP A 210 30.28 -13.23 -25.05
CA ASP A 210 31.12 -14.04 -25.95
C ASP A 210 31.42 -13.33 -27.29
N ASN A 211 30.67 -12.28 -27.67
CA ASN A 211 30.80 -11.61 -28.96
C ASN A 211 31.26 -10.15 -28.89
N PHE A 212 31.18 -9.49 -27.72
CA PHE A 212 31.46 -8.05 -27.59
C PHE A 212 32.36 -7.67 -26.42
N ILE A 213 32.79 -8.63 -25.58
CA ILE A 213 33.81 -8.47 -24.54
C ILE A 213 34.94 -9.43 -24.84
#